data_AF-A0A7Y4QGC3-F1
#
_entry.id   AF-A0A7Y4QGC3-F1
#
_cell.length_a   1.000
_cell.length_b   1.000
_cell.length_c   1.000
_cell.angle_alpha   90.00
_cell.angle_beta   90.00
_cell.angle_gamma   90.00
#
_symmetry.space_group_name_H-M   'P 1'
#
loop_
_entity.id
_entity.type
_entity.pdbx_description
1 polymer ?
#
loop_
_entity_poly.entity_id
_entity_poly.type
_entity_poly.pdbx_seq_one_letter_code
_entity_poly.pdbx_strand_id
1 'polypeptide(L)'
;MPDFQKAIAVHTEISEEAQKKAGHATGTTMDDKHITFLADLIAMLDRKEMDASVPASLLKKENYDPLPQTAKDLIDVALLNLADQLKRIEAYFRSSQTPNASPQLQTMIEHFWDMKSRLEDKHGDVLKF
;
A
#
# COMPACT_ATOMS: atom_id res chain seq x y z
N MET A 1 45.68 14.32 -12.88
CA MET A 1 44.61 13.34 -12.60
C MET A 1 44.41 13.30 -11.10
N PRO A 2 43.22 13.58 -10.56
CA PRO A 2 43.03 13.67 -9.12
C PRO A 2 42.89 12.27 -8.49
N ASP A 3 43.95 11.86 -7.80
CA ASP A 3 43.99 11.37 -6.41
C ASP A 3 42.98 10.30 -5.95
N PHE A 4 43.05 9.09 -6.53
CA PHE A 4 42.34 7.89 -6.04
C PHE A 4 42.79 7.43 -4.63
N GLN A 5 43.94 7.88 -4.12
CA GLN A 5 44.46 7.46 -2.82
C GLN A 5 43.79 8.16 -1.63
N LYS A 6 43.12 9.30 -1.83
CA LYS A 6 42.35 9.99 -0.76
C LYS A 6 40.97 9.38 -0.51
N ALA A 7 40.46 8.52 -1.40
CA ALA A 7 39.15 7.90 -1.23
C ALA A 7 39.16 6.69 -0.26
N ILE A 8 40.34 6.16 0.09
CA ILE A 8 40.46 4.94 0.90
C ILE A 8 40.71 5.26 2.39
N ALA A 9 41.04 6.51 2.73
CA ALA A 9 41.38 6.93 4.09
C ALA A 9 40.19 7.39 4.96
N VAL A 10 39.00 6.85 4.71
CA VAL A 10 37.83 6.98 5.62
C VAL A 10 37.25 5.59 5.87
N HIS A 11 38.10 4.65 6.32
CA HIS A 11 37.61 3.48 7.03
C HIS A 11 37.37 3.90 8.48
N THR A 12 36.23 4.54 8.73
CA THR A 12 35.69 4.65 10.07
C THR A 12 35.39 3.22 10.52
N GLU A 13 36.13 2.73 11.52
CA GLU A 13 35.85 1.43 12.14
C GLU A 13 34.40 1.43 12.62
N ILE A 14 33.56 0.72 11.88
CA ILE A 14 32.14 0.57 12.20
C ILE A 14 32.09 -0.30 13.46
N SER A 15 31.57 0.24 14.56
CA SER A 15 31.49 -0.50 15.83
C SER A 15 30.68 -1.79 15.68
N GLU A 16 30.94 -2.78 16.54
CA GLU A 16 30.20 -4.06 16.54
C GLU A 16 28.67 -3.87 16.64
N GLU A 17 28.20 -2.79 17.24
CA GLU A 17 26.77 -2.42 17.26
C GLU A 17 26.24 -2.03 15.88
N ALA A 18 27.04 -1.33 15.07
CA ALA A 18 26.66 -0.96 13.72
C ALA A 18 26.79 -2.14 12.73
N GLN A 19 27.68 -3.12 13.01
CA GLN A 19 27.67 -4.41 12.30
C GLN A 19 26.43 -5.26 12.65
N LYS A 20 25.96 -5.25 13.91
CA LYS A 20 24.68 -5.89 14.28
C LYS A 20 23.47 -5.22 13.60
N LYS A 21 23.49 -3.89 13.42
CA LYS A 21 22.46 -3.17 12.64
C LYS A 21 22.53 -3.45 11.13
N ALA A 22 23.69 -3.80 10.58
CA ALA A 22 23.83 -4.11 9.15
C ALA A 22 23.15 -5.43 8.75
N GLY A 23 22.82 -6.30 9.71
CA GLY A 23 21.97 -7.48 9.52
C GLY A 23 20.46 -7.19 9.61
N HIS A 24 20.07 -5.96 9.95
CA HIS A 24 18.68 -5.51 9.87
C HIS A 24 18.50 -4.79 8.56
N ALA A 25 17.68 -5.38 7.69
CA ALA A 25 17.36 -4.89 6.36
C ALA A 25 17.23 -3.36 6.37
N THR A 26 18.14 -2.68 5.69
CA THR A 26 17.94 -1.29 5.23
C THR A 26 16.87 -1.32 4.15
N GLY A 27 15.65 -1.69 4.54
CA GLY A 27 14.46 -1.49 3.73
C GLY A 27 14.21 0.00 3.71
N THR A 28 14.19 0.59 2.52
CA THR A 28 13.69 1.95 2.32
C THR A 28 12.39 2.08 3.10
N THR A 29 12.40 2.89 4.14
CA THR A 29 11.22 3.05 4.99
C THR A 29 10.10 3.58 4.11
N MET A 30 8.96 2.90 4.11
CA MET A 30 7.75 3.36 3.45
C MET A 30 7.45 4.80 3.90
N ASP A 31 7.05 5.68 2.99
CA ASP A 31 6.77 7.07 3.36
C ASP A 31 5.54 7.18 4.29
N ASP A 32 5.44 8.31 5.00
CA ASP A 32 4.38 8.54 5.99
C ASP A 32 2.97 8.46 5.40
N LYS A 33 2.79 8.79 4.10
CA LYS A 33 1.48 8.76 3.45
C LYS A 33 1.00 7.34 3.25
N HIS A 34 1.87 6.46 2.77
CA HIS A 34 1.57 5.05 2.60
C HIS A 34 1.33 4.37 3.96
N ILE A 35 2.12 4.71 4.98
CA ILE A 35 1.93 4.18 6.34
C ILE A 35 0.57 4.60 6.90
N THR A 36 0.23 5.89 6.79
CA THR A 36 -1.06 6.42 7.29
C THR A 36 -2.22 5.77 6.57
N PHE A 37 -2.17 5.72 5.24
CA PHE A 37 -3.20 5.08 4.44
C PHE A 37 -3.38 3.59 4.78
N LEU A 38 -2.27 2.86 4.92
CA LEU A 38 -2.31 1.45 5.31
C LEU A 38 -2.93 1.27 6.70
N ALA A 39 -2.57 2.11 7.67
CA ALA A 39 -3.14 2.06 9.01
C ALA A 39 -4.65 2.31 9.00
N ASP A 40 -5.11 3.32 8.27
CA ASP A 40 -6.54 3.64 8.11
C ASP A 40 -7.29 2.49 7.43
N LEU A 41 -6.73 1.96 6.34
CA LEU A 41 -7.30 0.84 5.58
C LEU A 41 -7.48 -0.41 6.44
N ILE A 42 -6.46 -0.78 7.22
CA ILE A 42 -6.51 -1.93 8.13
C ILE A 42 -7.50 -1.66 9.27
N ALA A 43 -7.53 -0.44 9.83
CA ALA A 43 -8.48 -0.09 10.86
C ALA A 43 -9.94 -0.22 10.38
N MET A 44 -10.23 0.19 9.14
CA MET A 44 -11.56 0.02 8.53
C MET A 44 -11.95 -1.45 8.37
N LEU A 45 -10.99 -2.33 8.00
CA LEU A 45 -11.20 -3.78 7.93
C LEU A 45 -11.44 -4.38 9.32
N ASP A 46 -10.63 -4.01 10.31
CA ASP A 46 -10.75 -4.49 11.69
C ASP A 46 -12.08 -4.05 12.33
N ARG A 47 -12.55 -2.84 12.02
CA ARG A 47 -13.87 -2.31 12.44
C ARG A 47 -15.04 -2.89 11.65
N LYS A 48 -14.77 -3.72 10.62
CA LYS A 48 -15.78 -4.29 9.71
C LYS A 48 -16.62 -3.23 8.99
N GLU A 49 -16.05 -2.05 8.78
CA GLU A 49 -16.67 -1.00 7.95
C GLU A 49 -16.69 -1.43 6.47
N MET A 50 -15.74 -2.27 6.09
CA MET A 50 -15.63 -2.94 4.81
C MET A 50 -15.00 -4.33 4.97
N ASP A 51 -15.11 -5.16 3.94
CA ASP A 51 -14.63 -6.53 3.91
C ASP A 51 -13.99 -6.80 2.53
N ALA A 52 -12.69 -7.11 2.53
CA ALA A 52 -11.94 -7.39 1.32
C ALA A 52 -12.46 -8.64 0.57
N SER A 53 -13.16 -9.55 1.25
CA SER A 53 -13.80 -10.73 0.65
C SER A 53 -15.13 -10.46 -0.05
N VAL A 54 -15.73 -9.29 0.22
CA VAL A 54 -17.01 -8.88 -0.34
C VAL A 54 -16.81 -7.57 -1.12
N PRO A 55 -16.56 -7.62 -2.44
CA PRO A 55 -16.24 -6.43 -3.25
C PRO A 55 -17.27 -5.28 -3.12
N ALA A 56 -18.56 -5.62 -3.04
CA ALA A 56 -19.63 -4.64 -2.86
C ALA A 56 -19.57 -3.90 -1.51
N SER A 57 -18.84 -4.41 -0.52
CA SER A 57 -18.65 -3.75 0.77
C SER A 57 -17.69 -2.56 0.71
N LEU A 58 -16.88 -2.46 -0.36
CA LEU A 58 -15.93 -1.37 -0.59
C LEU A 58 -16.63 -0.09 -1.07
N LEU A 59 -17.87 -0.23 -1.57
CA LEU A 59 -18.64 0.85 -2.16
C LEU A 59 -19.22 1.81 -1.12
N LYS A 60 -19.15 3.08 -1.46
CA LYS A 60 -19.95 4.16 -0.88
C LYS A 60 -21.30 4.20 -1.60
N LYS A 61 -22.29 3.46 -1.07
CA LYS A 61 -23.57 3.19 -1.75
C LYS A 61 -24.32 4.45 -2.14
N GLU A 62 -24.26 5.48 -1.32
CA GLU A 62 -24.88 6.78 -1.57
C GLU A 62 -24.38 7.46 -2.87
N ASN A 63 -23.14 7.17 -3.28
CA ASN A 63 -22.54 7.71 -4.50
C ASN A 63 -22.64 6.72 -5.67
N TYR A 64 -22.67 5.41 -5.39
CA TYR A 64 -22.80 4.36 -6.40
C TYR A 64 -24.25 4.18 -6.90
N ASP A 65 -25.23 4.15 -6.01
CA ASP A 65 -26.64 3.88 -6.34
C ASP A 65 -27.27 4.84 -7.36
N PRO A 66 -26.96 6.15 -7.40
CA PRO A 66 -27.50 7.06 -8.41
C PRO A 66 -26.83 6.94 -9.79
N LEU A 67 -25.74 6.19 -9.93
CA LEU A 67 -25.03 6.07 -11.20
C LEU A 67 -25.86 5.32 -12.25
N PRO A 68 -25.68 5.64 -13.55
CA PRO A 68 -26.29 4.87 -14.62
C PRO A 68 -25.78 3.43 -14.61
N GLN A 69 -26.62 2.47 -15.03
CA GLN A 69 -26.27 1.05 -15.00
C GLN A 69 -24.96 0.73 -15.72
N THR A 70 -24.70 1.39 -16.85
CA THR A 70 -23.45 1.22 -17.61
C THR A 70 -22.21 1.60 -16.81
N ALA A 71 -22.30 2.59 -15.89
CA ALA A 71 -21.20 2.93 -15.00
C ALA A 71 -21.07 1.91 -13.86
N LYS A 72 -22.20 1.46 -13.31
CA LYS A 72 -22.22 0.42 -12.28
C LYS A 72 -21.58 -0.88 -12.75
N ASP A 73 -21.91 -1.33 -13.95
CA ASP A 73 -21.33 -2.56 -14.53
C ASP A 73 -19.79 -2.48 -14.63
N LEU A 74 -19.26 -1.31 -15.02
CA LEU A 74 -17.81 -1.08 -15.09
C LEU A 74 -17.17 -1.05 -13.70
N ILE A 75 -17.84 -0.41 -12.74
CA ILE A 75 -17.39 -0.36 -11.34
C ILE A 75 -17.36 -1.75 -10.74
N ASP A 76 -18.39 -2.56 -10.96
CA ASP A 76 -18.50 -3.92 -10.41
C ASP A 76 -17.35 -4.82 -10.91
N VAL A 77 -16.95 -4.68 -12.18
CA VAL A 77 -15.80 -5.38 -12.73
C VAL A 77 -14.49 -4.90 -12.07
N ALA A 78 -14.31 -3.59 -11.89
CA ALA A 78 -13.12 -3.03 -11.27
C ALA A 78 -13.01 -3.39 -9.77
N LEU A 79 -14.15 -3.48 -9.08
CA LEU A 79 -14.23 -3.83 -7.66
C LEU A 79 -13.63 -5.19 -7.35
N LEU A 80 -13.75 -6.17 -8.25
CA LEU A 80 -13.14 -7.48 -8.07
C LEU A 80 -11.62 -7.39 -7.96
N ASN A 81 -11.00 -6.56 -8.81
CA ASN A 81 -9.55 -6.37 -8.82
C ASN A 81 -9.09 -5.57 -7.58
N LEU A 82 -9.84 -4.53 -7.21
CA LEU A 82 -9.59 -3.77 -5.99
C LEU A 82 -9.68 -4.64 -4.74
N ALA A 83 -10.72 -5.48 -4.64
CA ALA A 83 -10.90 -6.40 -3.54
C ALA A 83 -9.76 -7.43 -3.45
N ASP A 84 -9.31 -7.99 -4.58
CA ASP A 84 -8.16 -8.91 -4.58
C ASP A 84 -6.87 -8.22 -4.13
N GLN A 85 -6.59 -7.01 -4.63
CA GLN A 85 -5.42 -6.26 -4.22
C GLN A 85 -5.48 -5.88 -2.73
N LEU A 86 -6.64 -5.51 -2.23
CA LEU A 86 -6.86 -5.23 -0.80
C LEU A 86 -6.57 -6.47 0.05
N LYS A 87 -7.04 -7.65 -0.35
CA LYS A 87 -6.71 -8.92 0.34
C LYS A 87 -5.20 -9.17 0.37
N ARG A 88 -4.50 -8.90 -0.73
CA ARG A 88 -3.04 -9.07 -0.80
C ARG A 88 -2.35 -8.11 0.16
N ILE A 89 -2.76 -6.84 0.19
CA ILE A 89 -2.23 -5.83 1.12
C ILE A 89 -2.47 -6.26 2.57
N GLU A 90 -3.69 -6.68 2.89
CA GLU A 90 -4.05 -7.17 4.22
C GLU A 90 -3.23 -8.40 4.62
N ALA A 91 -3.16 -9.40 3.76
CA ALA A 91 -2.41 -10.63 4.03
C ALA A 91 -0.91 -10.35 4.22
N TYR A 92 -0.36 -9.45 3.42
CA TYR A 92 1.03 -9.03 3.54
C TYR A 92 1.27 -8.28 4.86
N PHE A 93 0.39 -7.35 5.22
CA PHE A 93 0.50 -6.60 6.49
C PHE A 93 0.37 -7.50 7.72
N ARG A 94 -0.55 -8.48 7.70
CA ARG A 94 -0.79 -9.39 8.83
C ARG A 94 0.23 -10.54 8.91
N SER A 95 1.05 -10.74 7.89
CA SER A 95 2.07 -11.79 7.88
C SER A 95 3.18 -11.48 8.87
N SER A 96 3.43 -12.41 9.81
CA SER A 96 4.51 -12.29 10.80
C SER A 96 5.92 -12.47 10.20
N GLN A 97 6.02 -12.78 8.90
CA GLN A 97 7.27 -13.06 8.21
C GLN A 97 7.81 -11.88 7.40
N THR A 98 7.07 -10.77 7.32
CA THR A 98 7.42 -9.61 6.49
C THR A 98 7.63 -8.36 7.34
N PRO A 99 8.72 -7.59 7.14
CA PRO A 99 8.88 -6.30 7.79
C PRO A 99 7.72 -5.36 7.45
N ASN A 100 7.16 -4.69 8.45
CA ASN A 100 6.04 -3.76 8.30
C ASN A 100 6.33 -2.62 7.29
N ALA A 101 7.60 -2.24 7.15
CA ALA A 101 8.07 -1.32 6.13
C ALA A 101 8.87 -2.10 5.08
N SER A 102 8.16 -2.63 4.07
CA SER A 102 8.80 -3.27 2.92
C SER A 102 8.49 -2.49 1.63
N PRO A 103 9.47 -2.31 0.72
CA PRO A 103 9.23 -1.70 -0.58
C PRO A 103 8.11 -2.38 -1.37
N GLN A 104 7.94 -3.69 -1.20
CA GLN A 104 6.87 -4.47 -1.84
C GLN A 104 5.49 -3.98 -1.41
N LEU A 105 5.28 -3.75 -0.11
CA LEU A 105 3.99 -3.27 0.41
C LEU A 105 3.70 -1.86 -0.11
N GLN A 106 4.72 -1.02 -0.23
CA GLN A 106 4.57 0.32 -0.83
C GLN A 106 4.10 0.21 -2.28
N THR A 107 4.77 -0.59 -3.12
CA THR A 107 4.35 -0.81 -4.51
C THR A 107 2.92 -1.36 -4.62
N MET A 108 2.51 -2.22 -3.68
CA MET A 108 1.13 -2.74 -3.65
C MET A 108 0.10 -1.63 -3.37
N ILE A 109 0.43 -0.71 -2.45
CA ILE A 109 -0.41 0.46 -2.16
C ILE A 109 -0.43 1.43 -3.34
N GLU A 110 0.71 1.70 -3.98
CA GLU A 110 0.78 2.56 -5.18
C GLU A 110 -0.11 2.00 -6.31
N HIS A 111 -0.04 0.70 -6.55
CA HIS A 111 -0.90 0.05 -7.55
C HIS A 111 -2.38 0.13 -7.17
N PHE A 112 -2.69 -0.01 -5.88
CA PHE A 112 -4.06 0.14 -5.38
C PHE A 112 -4.60 1.55 -5.60
N TRP A 113 -3.79 2.58 -5.33
CA TRP A 113 -4.14 3.97 -5.61
C TRP A 113 -4.35 4.24 -7.10
N ASP A 114 -3.48 3.72 -7.99
CA ASP A 114 -3.68 3.89 -9.45
C ASP A 114 -5.02 3.28 -9.90
N MET A 115 -5.38 2.10 -9.41
CA MET A 115 -6.69 1.50 -9.71
C MET A 115 -7.85 2.34 -9.17
N LYS A 116 -7.73 2.83 -7.93
CA LYS A 116 -8.73 3.70 -7.28
C LYS A 116 -8.93 4.98 -8.09
N SER A 117 -7.86 5.71 -8.38
CA SER A 117 -7.91 6.98 -9.12
C SER A 117 -8.54 6.80 -10.49
N ARG A 118 -8.16 5.77 -11.25
CA ARG A 118 -8.75 5.51 -12.57
C ARG A 118 -10.26 5.25 -12.53
N LEU A 119 -10.75 4.67 -11.44
CA LEU A 119 -12.17 4.42 -11.23
C LEU A 119 -12.89 5.73 -10.87
N GLU A 120 -12.36 6.47 -9.90
CA GLU A 120 -13.00 7.66 -9.35
C GLU A 120 -12.91 8.88 -10.28
N ASP A 121 -11.85 8.99 -11.08
CA ASP A 121 -11.71 10.04 -12.10
C ASP A 121 -12.85 9.99 -13.13
N LYS A 122 -13.45 8.81 -13.34
CA LYS A 122 -14.53 8.59 -14.30
C LYS A 122 -15.92 8.59 -13.69
N HIS A 123 -16.04 8.19 -12.42
CA HIS A 123 -17.33 7.88 -11.80
C HIS A 123 -17.60 8.64 -10.50
N GLY A 124 -16.64 9.45 -10.02
CA GLY A 124 -16.70 10.14 -8.74
C GLY A 124 -16.24 9.27 -7.57
N ASP A 125 -16.36 9.81 -6.35
CA ASP A 125 -15.98 9.17 -5.09
C ASP A 125 -16.92 8.01 -4.74
N VAL A 126 -16.69 6.83 -5.32
CA VAL A 126 -17.56 5.64 -5.16
C VAL A 126 -17.03 4.64 -4.14
N LEU A 127 -15.83 4.86 -3.59
CA LEU A 127 -15.17 3.97 -2.63
C LEU A 127 -15.15 4.60 -1.22
N LYS A 128 -15.00 3.75 -0.20
CA LYS A 128 -15.00 4.19 1.21
C LYS A 128 -13.66 4.76 1.70
N PHE A 129 -12.58 4.52 0.97
CA PHE A 129 -11.19 4.86 1.29
C PHE A 129 -10.61 5.79 0.23
#